data_AF-A0A367V964-F1
#
_entry.id   AF-A0A367V964-F1
#
_cell.length_a   1.000
_cell.length_b   1.000
_cell.length_c   1.000
_cell.angle_alpha   90.00
_cell.angle_beta   90.00
_cell.angle_gamma   90.00
#
_symmetry.space_group_name_H-M   'P 1'
#
loop_
_entity.id
_entity.type
_entity.pdbx_description
1 polymer ?
#
loop_
_entity_poly.entity_id
_entity_poly.type
_entity_poly.pdbx_seq_one_letter_code
_entity_poly.pdbx_strand_id
1 'polypeptide(L)'
;MTEGEAQKQPKNANDPKFERWILGDAWDGFWRNFPVVVLAVLAMGLVGVVSLNDQVNQAKMVHTVSVNGFYLKVESSKDAVSFFAGFGYIFVSSILVYTMHSTLLDKRTCWAAFNKEQRNKVTTFLKRVSVMVLTYLVISWILQQVFWQIAVENGAGAENSFGAIIFALVSVPSLLALSIFGFLIISWPGSVFLNGDQSLKRAIARGKKTFWFVIGKSLMVIPALLPLQFIMMAVLLPMMNSLFLDGSGVPKTEFEGFSFGALVPFSLLSSIYFAVAFCIAGVIVSRALLVGEARLGSTKVTSETTENLAVK
;
A
#
# COMPACT_ATOMS: atom_id res chain seq x y z
N MET A 1 -22.99 -32.37 -5.55
CA MET A 1 -21.56 -32.70 -5.63
C MET A 1 -21.17 -32.66 -7.10
N THR A 2 -20.37 -31.68 -7.49
CA THR A 2 -19.70 -31.64 -8.78
C THR A 2 -18.26 -31.22 -8.52
N GLU A 3 -17.38 -32.15 -8.79
CA GLU A 3 -15.95 -32.09 -8.57
C GLU A 3 -15.31 -31.06 -9.50
N GLY A 4 -14.42 -30.24 -8.92
CA GLY A 4 -13.11 -30.02 -9.52
C GLY A 4 -13.05 -29.43 -10.93
N GLU A 5 -13.57 -28.21 -11.13
CA GLU A 5 -12.85 -27.29 -12.03
C GLU A 5 -11.60 -26.78 -11.30
N ALA A 6 -10.63 -27.67 -11.14
CA ALA A 6 -9.25 -27.28 -10.88
C ALA A 6 -8.90 -26.23 -11.93
N GLN A 7 -8.51 -25.03 -11.49
CA GLN A 7 -7.96 -24.00 -12.34
C GLN A 7 -6.95 -24.65 -13.28
N LYS A 8 -7.35 -24.88 -14.54
CA LYS A 8 -6.43 -25.31 -15.58
C LYS A 8 -5.43 -24.18 -15.71
N GLN A 9 -4.25 -24.37 -15.12
CA GLN A 9 -3.06 -23.63 -15.49
C GLN A 9 -3.00 -23.65 -17.02
N PRO A 10 -2.88 -22.49 -17.68
CA PRO A 10 -2.78 -22.49 -19.13
C PRO A 10 -1.57 -23.31 -19.55
N LYS A 11 -1.79 -24.23 -20.49
CA LYS A 11 -0.77 -25.13 -21.05
C LYS A 11 0.41 -24.40 -21.71
N ASN A 12 0.28 -23.10 -22.00
CA ASN A 12 1.32 -22.28 -22.59
C ASN A 12 1.69 -21.09 -21.69
N ALA A 13 2.96 -21.03 -21.27
CA ALA A 13 3.54 -19.90 -20.56
C ALA A 13 3.63 -18.63 -21.43
N ASN A 14 3.54 -18.79 -22.76
CA ASN A 14 3.66 -17.71 -23.75
C ASN A 14 2.35 -17.01 -24.10
N ASP A 15 1.20 -17.54 -23.67
CA ASP A 15 -0.06 -16.84 -23.91
C ASP A 15 -0.99 -16.95 -22.71
N PRO A 16 -0.75 -16.12 -21.68
CA PRO A 16 -1.65 -16.04 -20.58
C PRO A 16 -2.88 -15.22 -21.04
N LYS A 17 -4.05 -15.87 -21.20
CA LYS A 17 -5.40 -15.24 -21.23
C LYS A 17 -5.75 -14.40 -19.97
N PHE A 18 -4.74 -13.93 -19.24
CA PHE A 18 -4.77 -13.08 -18.05
C PHE A 18 -4.94 -11.59 -18.39
N GLU A 19 -5.08 -11.25 -19.68
CA GLU A 19 -5.34 -9.88 -20.16
C GLU A 19 -6.78 -9.39 -19.92
N ARG A 20 -7.64 -10.19 -19.28
CA ARG A 20 -8.93 -9.68 -18.77
C ARG A 20 -8.67 -8.46 -17.87
N TRP A 21 -9.41 -7.39 -18.14
CA TRP A 21 -9.17 -6.05 -17.64
C TRP A 21 -8.99 -6.05 -16.13
N ILE A 22 -7.80 -5.68 -15.65
CA ILE A 22 -7.48 -5.54 -14.21
C ILE A 22 -8.53 -4.67 -13.51
N LEU A 23 -8.98 -3.62 -14.19
CA LEU A 23 -10.05 -2.73 -13.73
C LEU A 23 -11.40 -3.44 -13.65
N GLY A 24 -11.73 -4.31 -14.62
CA GLY A 24 -12.96 -5.09 -14.61
C GLY A 24 -12.99 -6.13 -13.49
N ASP A 25 -11.88 -6.85 -13.28
CA ASP A 25 -11.72 -7.78 -12.16
C ASP A 25 -11.73 -7.05 -10.81
N ALA A 26 -11.12 -5.86 -10.73
CA ALA A 26 -11.13 -5.04 -9.52
C ALA A 26 -12.54 -4.51 -9.22
N TRP A 27 -13.29 -4.11 -10.25
CA TRP A 27 -14.67 -3.66 -10.15
C TRP A 27 -15.61 -4.79 -9.72
N ASP A 28 -15.51 -5.97 -10.33
CA ASP A 28 -16.28 -7.15 -9.93
C ASP A 28 -15.93 -7.57 -8.50
N GLY A 29 -14.64 -7.58 -8.15
CA GLY A 29 -14.19 -7.85 -6.79
C GLY A 29 -14.69 -6.82 -5.77
N PHE A 30 -14.73 -5.52 -6.13
CA PHE A 30 -15.27 -4.46 -5.29
C PHE A 30 -16.74 -4.72 -4.95
N TRP A 31 -17.57 -4.98 -5.96
CA TRP A 31 -19.01 -5.20 -5.75
C TRP A 31 -19.31 -6.51 -5.02
N ARG A 32 -18.58 -7.59 -5.33
CA ARG A 32 -18.73 -8.87 -4.62
C ARG A 32 -18.30 -8.81 -3.16
N ASN A 33 -17.44 -7.87 -2.79
CA ASN A 33 -16.99 -7.65 -1.42
C ASN A 33 -17.55 -6.36 -0.81
N PHE A 34 -18.61 -5.78 -1.41
CA PHE A 34 -19.11 -4.46 -1.06
C PHE A 34 -19.28 -4.22 0.46
N PRO A 35 -19.87 -5.14 1.26
CA PRO A 35 -19.99 -4.92 2.71
C PRO A 35 -18.65 -4.80 3.44
N VAL A 36 -17.64 -5.58 3.03
CA VAL A 36 -16.30 -5.52 3.62
C VAL A 36 -15.58 -4.25 3.18
N VAL A 37 -15.78 -3.84 1.92
CA VAL A 37 -15.22 -2.60 1.38
C VAL A 37 -15.79 -1.38 2.10
N VAL A 38 -17.10 -1.31 2.31
CA VAL A 38 -17.75 -0.23 3.07
C VAL A 38 -17.21 -0.17 4.49
N LEU A 39 -17.11 -1.31 5.19
CA LEU A 39 -16.54 -1.35 6.53
C LEU A 39 -15.08 -0.86 6.56
N ALA A 40 -14.28 -1.25 5.56
CA ALA A 40 -12.90 -0.81 5.44
C ALA A 40 -12.80 0.69 5.17
N VAL A 41 -13.67 1.25 4.32
CA VAL A 41 -13.76 2.70 4.08
C VAL A 41 -14.11 3.45 5.36
N LEU A 42 -15.07 2.96 6.15
CA LEU A 42 -15.43 3.57 7.43
C LEU A 42 -14.28 3.48 8.45
N ALA A 43 -13.59 2.34 8.52
CA ALA A 43 -12.46 2.14 9.43
C ALA A 43 -11.25 3.01 9.04
N MET A 44 -10.86 3.03 7.77
CA MET A 44 -9.83 3.94 7.25
C MET A 44 -10.24 5.40 7.44
N GLY A 45 -11.52 5.71 7.25
CA GLY A 45 -12.08 7.04 7.46
C GLY A 45 -11.94 7.47 8.92
N LEU A 46 -12.30 6.62 9.88
CA LEU A 46 -12.13 6.90 11.29
C LEU A 46 -10.65 7.16 11.65
N VAL A 47 -9.74 6.29 11.19
CA VAL A 47 -8.29 6.41 11.40
C VAL A 47 -7.76 7.71 10.78
N GLY A 48 -8.24 8.07 9.59
CA GLY A 48 -7.86 9.31 8.92
C GLY A 48 -8.39 10.55 9.63
N VAL A 49 -9.61 10.54 10.20
CA VAL A 49 -10.12 11.66 11.00
C VAL A 49 -9.27 11.87 12.25
N VAL A 50 -8.92 10.79 12.96
CA VAL A 50 -8.05 10.88 14.14
C VAL A 50 -6.69 11.45 13.77
N SER A 51 -6.08 10.96 12.67
CA SER A 51 -4.80 11.46 12.16
C SER A 51 -4.86 12.93 11.76
N LEU A 52 -5.89 13.34 11.02
CA LEU A 52 -6.06 14.72 10.57
C LEU A 52 -6.33 15.66 11.76
N ASN A 53 -7.14 15.21 12.73
CA ASN A 53 -7.41 15.99 13.93
C ASN A 53 -6.14 16.20 14.76
N ASP A 54 -5.30 15.16 14.89
CA ASP A 54 -3.99 15.26 15.53
C ASP A 54 -3.08 16.25 14.79
N GLN A 55 -2.96 16.13 13.47
CA GLN A 55 -2.18 17.08 12.65
C GLN A 55 -2.67 18.52 12.77
N VAL A 56 -3.99 18.74 12.76
CA VAL A 56 -4.59 20.08 12.93
C VAL A 56 -4.32 20.63 14.33
N ASN A 57 -4.49 19.84 15.39
CA ASN A 57 -4.20 20.27 16.75
C ASN A 57 -2.72 20.57 16.97
N GLN A 58 -1.84 19.82 16.30
CA GLN A 58 -0.40 20.09 16.29
C GLN A 58 -0.07 21.39 15.57
N ALA A 59 -0.66 21.65 14.40
CA ALA A 59 -0.46 22.90 13.68
C ALA A 59 -0.84 24.13 14.54
N LYS A 60 -1.85 24.00 15.40
CA LYS A 60 -2.22 25.04 16.38
C LYS A 60 -1.24 25.17 17.55
N MET A 61 -0.58 24.08 17.95
CA MET A 61 0.39 24.10 19.06
C MET A 61 1.79 24.55 18.65
N VAL A 62 2.09 24.71 17.36
CA VAL A 62 3.28 25.43 16.89
C VAL A 62 3.06 26.94 17.02
N HIS A 63 2.77 27.41 18.24
CA HIS A 63 2.98 28.79 18.60
C HIS A 63 4.44 28.95 18.98
N THR A 64 5.18 29.69 18.16
CA THR A 64 6.53 30.16 18.48
C THR A 64 6.44 31.06 19.70
N VAL A 65 6.73 30.52 20.89
CA VAL A 65 6.84 31.34 22.09
C VAL A 65 8.16 32.11 21.97
N SER A 66 8.06 33.38 21.58
CA SER A 66 9.16 34.34 21.68
C SER A 66 9.36 34.66 23.16
N VAL A 67 10.42 34.12 23.75
CA VAL A 67 10.94 34.61 25.03
C VAL A 67 12.31 35.18 24.75
N ASN A 68 12.46 36.50 24.90
CA ASN A 68 13.73 37.22 24.76
C ASN A 68 14.46 36.98 23.41
N GLY A 69 13.75 36.92 22.28
CA GLY A 69 14.35 36.78 20.95
C GLY A 69 14.81 35.37 20.57
N PHE A 70 14.57 34.37 21.42
CA PHE A 70 14.77 32.96 21.10
C PHE A 70 13.43 32.28 20.77
N TYR A 71 13.40 31.56 19.65
CA TYR A 71 12.27 30.76 19.22
C TYR A 71 12.46 29.31 19.70
N LEU A 72 11.76 28.91 20.76
CA LEU A 72 11.72 27.51 21.20
C LEU A 72 10.62 26.76 20.45
N LYS A 73 11.02 25.97 19.44
CA LYS A 73 10.12 25.02 18.79
C LYS A 73 9.97 23.80 19.68
N VAL A 74 8.91 23.76 20.49
CA VAL A 74 8.55 22.58 21.28
C VAL A 74 7.85 21.59 20.35
N GLU A 75 8.58 20.62 19.82
CA GLU A 75 7.97 19.48 19.13
C GLU A 75 7.38 18.51 20.15
N SER A 76 6.04 18.50 20.26
CA SER A 76 5.33 17.46 21.01
C SER A 76 5.64 16.09 20.40
N SER A 77 5.92 15.08 21.22
CA SER A 77 6.27 13.72 20.79
C SER A 77 5.24 13.13 19.81
N LYS A 78 5.61 13.10 18.53
CA LYS A 78 4.75 12.83 17.36
C LYS A 78 4.42 11.35 17.16
N ASP A 79 4.94 10.48 18.01
CA ASP A 79 5.24 9.11 17.60
C ASP A 79 4.10 8.13 17.86
N ALA A 80 3.33 8.28 18.95
CA ALA A 80 2.34 7.27 19.33
C ALA A 80 1.08 7.28 18.44
N VAL A 81 0.42 8.42 18.26
CA VAL A 81 -0.83 8.53 17.50
C VAL A 81 -0.59 8.20 16.01
N SER A 82 0.46 8.77 15.43
CA SER A 82 0.88 8.49 14.05
C SER A 82 1.21 7.01 13.83
N PHE A 83 1.88 6.36 14.79
CA PHE A 83 2.20 4.94 14.73
C PHE A 83 0.95 4.06 14.77
N PHE A 84 0.03 4.31 15.71
CA PHE A 84 -1.22 3.53 15.80
C PHE A 84 -2.13 3.75 14.59
N ALA A 85 -2.20 4.98 14.08
CA ALA A 85 -2.94 5.29 12.86
C ALA A 85 -2.34 4.57 11.64
N GLY A 86 -1.01 4.59 11.48
CA GLY A 86 -0.32 3.86 10.43
C GLY A 86 -0.58 2.35 10.51
N PHE A 87 -0.49 1.77 11.71
CA PHE A 87 -0.79 0.36 11.93
C PHE A 87 -2.25 0.00 11.61
N GLY A 88 -3.21 0.82 12.07
CA GLY A 88 -4.63 0.64 11.76
C GLY A 88 -4.89 0.69 10.26
N TYR A 89 -4.25 1.62 9.55
CA TYR A 89 -4.36 1.73 8.11
C TYR A 89 -3.80 0.50 7.38
N ILE A 90 -2.61 0.03 7.77
CA ILE A 90 -1.99 -1.18 7.23
C ILE A 90 -2.88 -2.40 7.47
N PHE A 91 -3.44 -2.53 8.68
CA PHE A 91 -4.31 -3.65 9.03
C PHE A 91 -5.55 -3.68 8.13
N VAL A 92 -6.29 -2.57 8.02
CA VAL A 92 -7.50 -2.49 7.19
C VAL A 92 -7.18 -2.72 5.70
N SER A 93 -6.09 -2.15 5.21
CA SER A 93 -5.61 -2.36 3.83
C SER A 93 -5.26 -3.83 3.57
N SER A 94 -4.67 -4.52 4.55
CA SER A 94 -4.36 -5.94 4.45
C SER A 94 -5.61 -6.80 4.35
N ILE A 95 -6.68 -6.45 5.09
CA ILE A 95 -7.98 -7.12 5.00
C ILE A 95 -8.59 -6.94 3.61
N LEU A 96 -8.55 -5.73 3.04
CA LEU A 96 -9.01 -5.47 1.67
C LEU A 96 -8.27 -6.33 0.65
N VAL A 97 -6.93 -6.28 0.67
CA VAL A 97 -6.10 -7.06 -0.26
C VAL A 97 -6.33 -8.57 -0.07
N TYR A 98 -6.51 -9.05 1.17
CA TYR A 98 -6.87 -10.43 1.47
C TYR A 98 -8.20 -10.83 0.81
N THR A 99 -9.25 -10.02 0.94
CA THR A 99 -10.55 -10.33 0.32
C THR A 99 -10.48 -10.40 -1.20
N MET A 100 -9.66 -9.56 -1.83
CA MET A 100 -9.41 -9.63 -3.27
C MET A 100 -8.70 -10.93 -3.66
N HIS A 101 -7.67 -11.32 -2.91
CA HIS A 101 -7.01 -12.61 -3.13
C HIS A 101 -7.98 -13.79 -2.96
N SER A 102 -8.80 -13.78 -1.91
CA SER A 102 -9.79 -14.83 -1.67
C SER A 102 -10.84 -14.92 -2.78
N THR A 103 -11.29 -13.77 -3.29
CA THR A 103 -12.27 -13.71 -4.39
C THR A 103 -11.68 -14.22 -5.70
N LEU A 104 -10.45 -13.81 -6.02
CA LEU A 104 -9.83 -14.14 -7.30
C LEU A 104 -9.31 -15.58 -7.35
N LEU A 105 -8.67 -16.03 -6.26
CA LEU A 105 -7.96 -17.31 -6.18
C LEU A 105 -8.83 -18.44 -5.65
N ASP A 106 -9.60 -18.20 -4.58
CA ASP A 106 -10.43 -19.22 -3.91
C ASP A 106 -11.92 -19.12 -4.24
N LYS A 107 -12.35 -18.12 -5.03
CA LYS A 107 -13.76 -17.83 -5.37
C LYS A 107 -14.68 -17.58 -4.17
N ARG A 108 -14.11 -17.20 -3.02
CA ARG A 108 -14.87 -16.84 -1.81
C ARG A 108 -14.99 -15.32 -1.71
N THR A 109 -16.20 -14.84 -1.46
CA THR A 109 -16.52 -13.41 -1.43
C THR A 109 -17.05 -13.00 -0.06
N CYS A 110 -16.89 -11.71 0.26
CA CYS A 110 -17.43 -11.08 1.46
C CYS A 110 -17.03 -11.87 2.74
N TRP A 111 -18.00 -12.10 3.64
CA TRP A 111 -17.77 -12.80 4.91
C TRP A 111 -17.34 -14.26 4.75
N ALA A 112 -17.65 -14.91 3.61
CA ALA A 112 -17.23 -16.29 3.37
C ALA A 112 -15.70 -16.43 3.28
N ALA A 113 -14.98 -15.34 2.98
CA ALA A 113 -13.52 -15.29 3.03
C ALA A 113 -12.97 -15.42 4.47
N PHE A 114 -13.78 -15.13 5.50
CA PHE A 114 -13.39 -15.14 6.91
C PHE A 114 -14.00 -16.29 7.72
N ASN A 115 -14.62 -17.26 7.04
CA ASN A 115 -15.19 -18.43 7.69
C ASN A 115 -14.14 -19.23 8.47
N LYS A 116 -14.59 -20.04 9.43
CA LYS A 116 -13.73 -20.82 10.34
C LYS A 116 -12.66 -21.64 9.60
N GLU A 117 -13.03 -22.23 8.46
CA GLU A 117 -12.13 -22.99 7.58
C GLU A 117 -10.97 -22.17 6.99
N GLN A 118 -11.13 -20.85 6.86
CA GLN A 118 -10.13 -19.96 6.26
C GLN A 118 -9.26 -19.24 7.30
N ARG A 119 -9.52 -19.41 8.60
CA ARG A 119 -8.78 -18.74 9.68
C ARG A 119 -7.27 -18.94 9.58
N ASN A 120 -6.82 -20.13 9.24
CA ASN A 120 -5.39 -20.40 9.06
C ASN A 120 -4.79 -19.62 7.88
N LYS A 121 -5.54 -19.48 6.78
CA LYS A 121 -5.11 -18.64 5.64
C LYS A 121 -5.09 -17.16 6.01
N VAL A 122 -6.12 -16.65 6.67
CA VAL A 122 -6.19 -15.25 7.15
C VAL A 122 -5.00 -14.93 8.04
N THR A 123 -4.78 -15.73 9.08
CA THR A 123 -3.69 -15.52 10.05
C THR A 123 -2.32 -15.61 9.40
N THR A 124 -2.10 -16.57 8.50
CA THR A 124 -0.82 -16.69 7.79
C THR A 124 -0.58 -15.53 6.84
N PHE A 125 -1.63 -15.08 6.13
CA PHE A 125 -1.55 -13.92 5.26
C PHE A 125 -1.18 -12.66 6.04
N LEU A 126 -1.91 -12.38 7.13
CA LEU A 126 -1.66 -11.20 7.98
C LEU A 126 -0.26 -11.25 8.58
N LYS A 127 0.20 -12.40 9.08
CA LYS A 127 1.58 -12.56 9.57
C LYS A 127 2.62 -12.20 8.50
N ARG A 128 2.44 -12.66 7.26
CA ARG A 128 3.38 -12.35 6.16
C ARG A 128 3.35 -10.87 5.77
N VAL A 129 2.18 -10.24 5.75
CA VAL A 129 2.08 -8.79 5.53
C VAL A 129 2.76 -8.03 6.67
N SER A 130 2.50 -8.39 7.92
CA SER A 130 3.14 -7.77 9.08
C SER A 130 4.67 -7.90 9.03
N VAL A 131 5.20 -9.08 8.68
CA VAL A 131 6.65 -9.25 8.51
C VAL A 131 7.18 -8.37 7.40
N MET A 132 6.52 -8.35 6.22
CA MET A 132 6.90 -7.50 5.09
C MET A 132 6.95 -6.02 5.48
N VAL A 133 5.90 -5.53 6.14
CA VAL A 133 5.78 -4.15 6.60
C VAL A 133 6.82 -3.82 7.68
N LEU A 134 7.00 -4.70 8.66
CA LEU A 134 8.00 -4.51 9.72
C LEU A 134 9.41 -4.44 9.13
N THR A 135 9.74 -5.33 8.18
CA THR A 135 11.02 -5.29 7.46
C THR A 135 11.18 -3.98 6.71
N TYR A 136 10.13 -3.51 6.02
CA TYR A 136 10.16 -2.22 5.33
C TYR A 136 10.41 -1.06 6.32
N LEU A 137 9.70 -1.03 7.45
CA LEU A 137 9.84 0.00 8.48
C LEU A 137 11.23 0.00 9.13
N VAL A 138 11.74 -1.17 9.52
CA VAL A 138 13.06 -1.31 10.16
C VAL A 138 14.16 -0.88 9.20
N ILE A 139 14.13 -1.33 7.95
CA ILE A 139 15.14 -0.92 6.97
C ILE A 139 15.02 0.57 6.65
N SER A 140 13.80 1.10 6.50
CA SER A 140 13.57 2.54 6.28
C SER A 140 14.13 3.37 7.43
N TRP A 141 13.90 2.94 8.67
CA TRP A 141 14.41 3.61 9.86
C TRP A 141 15.94 3.56 9.93
N ILE A 142 16.56 2.39 9.70
CA ILE A 142 18.03 2.26 9.65
C ILE A 142 18.61 3.18 8.59
N LEU A 143 18.05 3.19 7.38
CA LEU A 143 18.52 4.06 6.30
C LEU A 143 18.37 5.54 6.68
N GLN A 144 17.25 5.92 7.28
CA GLN A 144 17.05 7.28 7.77
C GLN A 144 18.07 7.69 8.83
N GLN A 145 18.42 6.80 9.77
CA GLN A 145 19.46 7.07 10.78
C GLN A 145 20.84 7.21 10.16
N VAL A 146 21.21 6.32 9.23
CA VAL A 146 22.48 6.40 8.50
C VAL A 146 22.58 7.72 7.73
N PHE A 147 21.51 8.14 7.04
CA PHE A 147 21.53 9.41 6.31
C PHE A 147 21.52 10.64 7.21
N TRP A 148 20.84 10.56 8.35
CA TRP A 148 20.91 11.61 9.36
C TRP A 148 22.34 11.80 9.88
N GLN A 149 23.03 10.71 10.22
CA GLN A 149 24.42 10.77 10.68
C GLN A 149 25.36 11.32 9.62
N ILE A 150 25.27 10.85 8.37
CA ILE A 150 26.08 11.36 7.25
C ILE A 150 25.81 12.86 7.00
N ALA A 151 24.56 13.31 7.14
CA ALA A 151 24.23 14.73 7.00
C ALA A 151 24.83 15.58 8.13
N VAL A 152 24.74 15.11 9.37
CA VAL A 152 25.29 15.81 10.55
C VAL A 152 26.82 15.86 10.54
N GLU A 153 27.50 14.75 10.19
CA GLU A 153 28.97 14.66 10.17
C GLU A 153 29.61 15.53 9.08
N ASN A 154 28.94 15.75 7.94
CA ASN A 154 29.45 16.58 6.85
C ASN A 154 29.25 18.09 7.07
N GLY A 155 28.99 18.53 8.31
CA GLY A 155 28.78 19.95 8.64
C GLY A 155 27.51 20.54 8.01
N ALA A 156 26.66 19.69 7.46
CA ALA A 156 25.33 20.03 7.00
C ALA A 156 24.40 20.07 8.20
N GLY A 157 24.60 21.07 9.07
CA GLY A 157 23.51 21.53 9.91
C GLY A 157 22.29 21.74 9.02
N ALA A 158 21.11 21.32 9.49
CA ALA A 158 19.84 21.31 8.75
C ALA A 158 19.42 22.68 8.16
N GLU A 159 20.20 23.72 8.39
CA GLU A 159 20.01 25.10 7.94
C GLU A 159 20.66 25.40 6.56
N ASN A 160 21.62 24.57 6.09
CA ASN A 160 22.30 24.80 4.82
C ASN A 160 21.68 23.96 3.69
N SER A 161 21.30 24.60 2.58
CA SER A 161 20.71 23.99 1.38
C SER A 161 21.53 22.82 0.81
N PHE A 162 22.85 22.80 1.02
CA PHE A 162 23.75 21.71 0.61
C PHE A 162 23.50 20.40 1.38
N GLY A 163 23.15 20.48 2.67
CA GLY A 163 22.81 19.33 3.50
C GLY A 163 21.51 18.65 3.09
N ALA A 164 20.51 19.47 2.75
CA ALA A 164 19.24 18.99 2.19
C ALA A 164 19.45 18.30 0.83
N ILE A 165 20.37 18.79 0.00
CA ILE A 165 20.70 18.19 -1.30
C ILE A 165 21.37 16.82 -1.12
N ILE A 166 22.34 16.69 -0.21
CA ILE A 166 22.98 15.39 0.09
C ILE A 166 21.94 14.42 0.66
N PHE A 167 21.12 14.86 1.63
CA PHE A 167 20.05 14.04 2.20
C PHE A 167 19.06 13.56 1.13
N ALA A 168 18.67 14.43 0.18
CA ALA A 168 17.82 14.07 -0.95
C ALA A 168 18.50 13.09 -1.92
N LEU A 169 19.79 13.30 -2.23
CA LEU A 169 20.56 12.48 -3.16
C LEU A 169 20.70 11.03 -2.69
N VAL A 170 20.78 10.78 -1.38
CA VAL A 170 20.94 9.41 -0.86
C VAL A 170 19.61 8.77 -0.43
N SER A 171 18.64 9.55 0.03
CA SER A 171 17.30 9.03 0.38
C SER A 171 16.52 8.49 -0.83
N VAL A 172 16.64 9.12 -2.00
CA VAL A 172 15.92 8.70 -3.21
C VAL A 172 16.33 7.29 -3.69
N PRO A 173 17.62 6.96 -3.89
CA PRO A 173 18.03 5.60 -4.25
C PRO A 173 17.63 4.56 -3.21
N SER A 174 17.67 4.91 -1.92
CA SER A 174 17.27 4.02 -0.83
C SER A 174 15.79 3.70 -0.81
N LEU A 175 14.93 4.71 -0.99
CA LEU A 175 13.49 4.52 -1.14
C LEU A 175 13.16 3.69 -2.38
N LEU A 176 13.91 3.89 -3.46
CA LEU A 176 13.77 3.13 -4.69
C LEU A 176 14.19 1.66 -4.49
N ALA A 177 15.31 1.40 -3.84
CA ALA A 177 15.78 0.05 -3.51
C ALA A 177 14.79 -0.70 -2.60
N LEU A 178 14.27 -0.02 -1.58
CA LEU A 178 13.22 -0.53 -0.70
C LEU A 178 11.93 -0.87 -1.46
N SER A 179 11.54 -0.01 -2.40
CA SER A 179 10.37 -0.22 -3.24
C SER A 179 10.56 -1.43 -4.16
N ILE A 180 11.74 -1.57 -4.78
CA ILE A 180 12.11 -2.75 -5.58
C ILE A 180 12.02 -4.01 -4.72
N PHE A 181 12.63 -4.00 -3.53
CA PHE A 181 12.58 -5.14 -2.63
C PHE A 181 11.15 -5.49 -2.24
N GLY A 182 10.33 -4.48 -1.93
CA GLY A 182 8.89 -4.64 -1.68
C GLY A 182 8.18 -5.36 -2.83
N PHE A 183 8.41 -4.94 -4.08
CA PHE A 183 7.84 -5.62 -5.25
C PHE A 183 8.32 -7.06 -5.43
N LEU A 184 9.57 -7.37 -5.05
CA LEU A 184 10.08 -8.74 -5.14
C LEU A 184 9.39 -9.70 -4.16
N ILE A 185 8.95 -9.20 -3.00
CA ILE A 185 8.30 -10.02 -1.97
C ILE A 185 6.79 -9.83 -1.90
N ILE A 186 6.20 -8.93 -2.69
CA ILE A 186 4.77 -8.58 -2.67
C ILE A 186 3.84 -9.77 -2.90
N SER A 187 4.33 -10.79 -3.63
CA SER A 187 3.57 -12.02 -3.90
C SER A 187 3.60 -13.03 -2.75
N TRP A 188 4.43 -12.79 -1.72
CA TRP A 188 4.60 -13.72 -0.60
C TRP A 188 3.35 -13.88 0.26
N PRO A 189 2.64 -12.80 0.67
CA PRO A 189 1.38 -12.97 1.39
C PRO A 189 0.32 -13.70 0.55
N GLY A 190 0.15 -13.33 -0.73
CA GLY A 190 -0.81 -13.96 -1.64
C GLY A 190 -0.54 -15.45 -1.91
N SER A 191 0.68 -15.94 -1.68
CA SER A 191 0.99 -17.36 -1.90
C SER A 191 0.27 -18.34 -0.97
N VAL A 192 -0.28 -17.87 0.16
CA VAL A 192 -1.06 -18.69 1.11
C VAL A 192 -2.26 -19.36 0.43
N PHE A 193 -2.79 -18.75 -0.64
CA PHE A 193 -3.92 -19.28 -1.40
C PHE A 193 -3.56 -20.39 -2.38
N LEU A 194 -2.29 -20.49 -2.79
CA LEU A 194 -1.82 -21.56 -3.69
C LEU A 194 -1.21 -22.71 -2.90
N ASN A 195 -0.20 -22.40 -2.07
CA ASN A 195 0.53 -23.37 -1.27
C ASN A 195 0.95 -22.68 0.04
N GLY A 196 0.32 -23.06 1.14
CA GLY A 196 0.50 -22.45 2.47
C GLY A 196 1.95 -22.35 2.93
N ASP A 197 2.82 -23.27 2.49
CA ASP A 197 4.21 -23.41 2.97
C ASP A 197 5.26 -22.76 2.08
N GLN A 198 4.88 -21.85 1.17
CA GLN A 198 5.86 -21.22 0.30
C GLN A 198 6.86 -20.32 1.05
N SER A 199 8.15 -20.67 0.87
CA SER A 199 9.27 -19.94 1.46
C SER A 199 9.49 -18.56 0.82
N LEU A 200 10.10 -17.66 1.58
CA LEU A 200 10.49 -16.32 1.11
C LEU A 200 11.41 -16.37 -0.12
N LYS A 201 12.31 -17.37 -0.20
CA LYS A 201 13.19 -17.60 -1.35
C LYS A 201 12.39 -17.81 -2.64
N ARG A 202 11.32 -18.62 -2.59
CA ARG A 202 10.44 -18.84 -3.75
C ARG A 202 9.67 -17.57 -4.10
N ALA A 203 9.23 -16.79 -3.11
CA ALA A 203 8.56 -15.52 -3.37
C ALA A 203 9.49 -14.51 -4.07
N ILE A 204 10.75 -14.39 -3.65
CA ILE A 204 11.74 -13.54 -4.34
C ILE A 204 11.97 -14.02 -5.77
N ALA A 205 12.13 -15.33 -5.98
CA ALA A 205 12.30 -15.90 -7.32
C ALA A 205 11.09 -15.59 -8.22
N ARG A 206 9.88 -15.65 -7.65
CA ARG A 206 8.64 -15.26 -8.33
C ARG A 206 8.63 -13.78 -8.67
N GLY A 207 8.92 -12.93 -7.68
CA GLY A 207 8.98 -11.48 -7.80
C GLY A 207 9.91 -11.05 -8.92
N LYS A 208 11.09 -11.67 -9.04
CA LYS A 208 12.01 -11.42 -10.17
C LYS A 208 11.36 -11.71 -11.53
N LYS A 209 10.59 -12.78 -11.64
CA LYS A 209 9.89 -13.16 -12.89
C LYS A 209 8.66 -12.30 -13.17
N THR A 210 8.10 -11.62 -12.17
CA THR A 210 6.86 -10.82 -12.29
C THR A 210 7.09 -9.32 -12.13
N PHE A 211 8.33 -8.89 -11.87
CA PHE A 211 8.68 -7.50 -11.57
C PHE A 211 8.16 -6.52 -12.62
N TRP A 212 8.55 -6.71 -13.87
CA TRP A 212 8.09 -5.88 -14.99
C TRP A 212 6.59 -5.97 -15.26
N PHE A 213 5.97 -7.12 -14.96
CA PHE A 213 4.53 -7.27 -15.06
C PHE A 213 3.80 -6.39 -14.03
N VAL A 214 4.24 -6.42 -12.77
CA VAL A 214 3.64 -5.61 -11.70
C VAL A 214 3.82 -4.12 -12.00
N ILE A 215 5.02 -3.69 -12.40
CA ILE A 215 5.30 -2.28 -12.74
C ILE A 215 4.46 -1.85 -13.94
N GLY A 216 4.51 -2.60 -15.05
CA GLY A 216 3.80 -2.23 -16.28
C GLY A 216 2.28 -2.13 -16.06
N LYS A 217 1.69 -3.06 -15.31
CA LYS A 217 0.26 -3.02 -15.00
C LYS A 217 -0.11 -1.92 -13.99
N SER A 218 0.76 -1.62 -13.04
CA SER A 218 0.56 -0.49 -12.13
C SER A 218 0.57 0.84 -12.91
N LEU A 219 1.52 1.01 -13.83
CA LEU A 219 1.60 2.20 -14.69
C LEU A 219 0.37 2.38 -15.59
N MET A 220 -0.18 1.28 -16.14
CA MET A 220 -1.40 1.33 -16.96
C MET A 220 -2.65 1.76 -16.17
N VAL A 221 -2.69 1.50 -14.86
CA VAL A 221 -3.83 1.83 -13.99
C VAL A 221 -3.77 3.27 -13.52
N ILE A 222 -2.58 3.89 -13.43
CA ILE A 222 -2.43 5.28 -12.95
C ILE A 222 -3.34 6.24 -13.73
N PRO A 223 -3.36 6.26 -15.08
CA PRO A 223 -4.27 7.13 -15.82
C PRO A 223 -5.76 6.88 -15.52
N ALA A 224 -6.15 5.65 -15.18
CA ALA A 224 -7.53 5.33 -14.81
C ALA A 224 -7.89 5.81 -13.39
N LEU A 225 -6.91 5.96 -12.50
CA LEU A 225 -7.09 6.52 -11.16
C LEU A 225 -7.11 8.06 -11.16
N LEU A 226 -6.52 8.71 -12.18
CA LEU A 226 -6.48 10.18 -12.27
C LEU A 226 -7.87 10.83 -12.34
N PRO A 227 -8.85 10.36 -13.13
CA PRO A 227 -10.21 10.90 -13.10
C PRO A 227 -10.87 10.79 -11.73
N LEU A 228 -10.68 9.66 -11.03
CA LEU A 228 -11.21 9.48 -9.68
C LEU A 228 -10.59 10.49 -8.72
N GLN A 229 -9.27 10.68 -8.79
CA GLN A 229 -8.57 11.69 -8.00
C GLN A 229 -8.98 13.11 -8.37
N PHE A 230 -9.23 13.41 -9.65
CA PHE A 230 -9.71 14.71 -10.09
C PHE A 230 -11.13 15.01 -9.58
N ILE A 231 -12.04 14.05 -9.65
CA ILE A 231 -13.39 14.16 -9.08
C ILE A 231 -13.31 14.40 -7.58
N MET A 232 -12.47 13.65 -6.88
CA MET A 232 -12.26 13.90 -5.45
C MET A 232 -11.72 15.29 -5.19
N MET A 233 -10.70 15.74 -5.92
CA MET A 233 -10.13 17.07 -5.75
C MET A 233 -11.14 18.17 -6.09
N ALA A 234 -11.98 18.00 -7.11
CA ALA A 234 -13.04 18.94 -7.45
C ALA A 234 -14.09 19.09 -6.32
N VAL A 235 -14.30 18.04 -5.53
CA VAL A 235 -15.21 18.04 -4.37
C VAL A 235 -14.48 18.53 -3.10
N LEU A 236 -13.23 18.13 -2.90
CA LEU A 236 -12.42 18.46 -1.73
C LEU A 236 -11.91 19.91 -1.75
N LEU A 237 -11.49 20.46 -2.90
CA LEU A 237 -10.97 21.83 -2.98
C LEU A 237 -11.97 22.88 -2.48
N PRO A 238 -13.25 22.88 -2.90
CA PRO A 238 -14.23 23.83 -2.39
C PRO A 238 -14.46 23.69 -0.88
N MET A 239 -14.46 22.46 -0.37
CA MET A 239 -14.52 22.20 1.07
C MET A 239 -13.27 22.74 1.78
N MET A 240 -12.07 22.53 1.24
CA MET A 240 -10.83 23.10 1.80
C MET A 240 -10.89 24.62 1.78
N ASN A 241 -11.27 25.23 0.66
CA ASN A 241 -11.34 26.68 0.53
C ASN A 241 -12.34 27.27 1.53
N SER A 242 -13.53 26.69 1.70
CA SER A 242 -14.49 27.16 2.71
C SER A 242 -14.00 26.99 4.16
N LEU A 243 -13.11 26.02 4.40
CA LEU A 243 -12.54 25.76 5.72
C LEU A 243 -11.34 26.66 6.02
N PHE A 244 -10.43 26.85 5.07
CA PHE A 244 -9.15 27.56 5.27
C PHE A 244 -9.19 29.04 4.84
N LEU A 245 -10.10 29.43 3.96
CA LEU A 245 -10.25 30.80 3.47
C LEU A 245 -11.57 31.38 3.95
N ASP A 246 -11.58 32.67 4.29
CA ASP A 246 -12.82 33.42 4.42
C ASP A 246 -13.41 33.75 3.03
N GLY A 247 -14.65 34.27 2.99
CA GLY A 247 -15.34 34.59 1.74
C GLY A 247 -14.62 35.62 0.85
N SER A 248 -13.58 36.28 1.39
CA SER A 248 -12.69 37.21 0.69
C SER A 248 -11.40 36.55 0.16
N GLY A 249 -11.17 35.26 0.42
CA GLY A 249 -9.96 34.56 0.00
C GLY A 249 -8.75 34.79 0.90
N VAL A 250 -8.94 35.39 2.08
CA VAL A 250 -7.91 35.58 3.10
C VAL A 250 -7.86 34.33 3.99
N PRO A 251 -6.66 33.80 4.30
CA PRO A 251 -6.52 32.68 5.22
C PRO A 251 -7.09 33.03 6.60
N LYS A 252 -8.00 32.19 7.12
CA LYS A 252 -8.57 32.40 8.46
C LYS A 252 -7.45 32.36 9.50
N THR A 253 -7.31 33.44 10.27
CA THR A 253 -6.26 33.62 11.29
C THR A 253 -6.49 32.79 12.54
N GLU A 254 -7.74 32.39 12.80
CA GLU A 254 -8.12 31.51 13.88
C GLU A 254 -8.43 30.12 13.31
N PHE A 255 -7.56 29.15 13.60
CA PHE A 255 -7.88 27.73 13.46
C PHE A 255 -8.89 27.26 14.54
N GLU A 256 -9.59 28.19 15.19
CA GLU A 256 -10.66 27.95 16.18
C GLU A 256 -11.92 27.43 15.47
N GLY A 257 -11.88 26.20 14.94
CA GLY A 257 -13.08 25.67 14.30
C GLY A 257 -12.94 24.47 13.39
N PHE A 258 -11.82 23.73 13.43
CA PHE A 258 -11.85 22.38 12.86
C PHE A 258 -12.69 21.48 13.76
N SER A 259 -14.01 21.51 13.55
CA SER A 259 -14.89 20.54 14.18
C SER A 259 -14.51 19.15 13.65
N PHE A 260 -14.50 18.15 14.54
CA PHE A 260 -14.30 16.75 14.17
C PHE A 260 -15.18 16.35 12.97
N GLY A 261 -16.42 16.87 12.91
CA GLY A 261 -17.36 16.65 11.82
C GLY A 261 -16.92 17.18 10.45
N ALA A 262 -16.16 18.28 10.40
CA ALA A 262 -15.64 18.81 9.14
C ALA A 262 -14.54 17.93 8.53
N LEU A 263 -13.80 17.15 9.33
CA LEU A 263 -12.73 16.25 8.87
C LEU A 263 -13.26 14.91 8.35
N VAL A 264 -14.46 14.51 8.77
CA VAL A 264 -15.12 13.27 8.35
C VAL A 264 -15.24 13.14 6.82
N PRO A 265 -15.79 14.10 6.07
CA PRO A 265 -15.93 13.96 4.61
C PRO A 265 -14.58 13.86 3.89
N PHE A 266 -13.55 14.60 4.35
CA PHE A 266 -12.19 14.51 3.80
C PHE A 266 -11.61 13.10 3.93
N SER A 267 -11.72 12.57 5.13
CA SER A 267 -11.18 11.27 5.45
C SER A 267 -11.94 10.15 4.73
N LEU A 268 -13.26 10.23 4.66
CA LEU A 268 -14.10 9.25 3.97
C LEU A 268 -13.85 9.25 2.46
N LEU A 269 -13.79 10.42 1.81
CA LEU A 269 -13.50 10.51 0.38
C LEU A 269 -12.12 9.92 0.07
N SER A 270 -11.09 10.32 0.83
CA SER A 270 -9.75 9.73 0.69
C SER A 270 -9.75 8.21 0.87
N SER A 271 -10.52 7.71 1.85
CA SER A 271 -10.64 6.28 2.13
C SER A 271 -11.33 5.51 1.01
N ILE A 272 -12.28 6.10 0.29
CA ILE A 272 -12.89 5.51 -0.90
C ILE A 272 -11.84 5.33 -2.00
N TYR A 273 -11.05 6.38 -2.28
CA TYR A 273 -9.98 6.31 -3.28
C TYR A 273 -8.97 5.20 -2.94
N PHE A 274 -8.52 5.15 -1.69
CA PHE A 274 -7.58 4.13 -1.27
C PHE A 274 -8.18 2.73 -1.27
N ALA A 275 -9.45 2.56 -0.90
CA ALA A 275 -10.12 1.27 -0.99
C ALA A 275 -10.13 0.75 -2.44
N VAL A 276 -10.44 1.61 -3.42
CA VAL A 276 -10.40 1.27 -4.85
C VAL A 276 -8.96 0.93 -5.27
N ALA A 277 -7.98 1.74 -4.87
CA ALA A 277 -6.57 1.51 -5.19
C ALA A 277 -6.07 0.15 -4.62
N PHE A 278 -6.44 -0.19 -3.38
CA PHE A 278 -6.09 -1.47 -2.76
C PHE A 278 -6.81 -2.65 -3.42
N CYS A 279 -8.04 -2.47 -3.89
CA CYS A 279 -8.73 -3.50 -4.67
C CYS A 279 -7.92 -3.81 -5.95
N ILE A 280 -7.53 -2.78 -6.70
CA ILE A 280 -6.73 -2.94 -7.92
C ILE A 280 -5.37 -3.55 -7.62
N ALA A 281 -4.68 -3.08 -6.56
CA ALA A 281 -3.40 -3.66 -6.13
C ALA A 281 -3.55 -5.15 -5.80
N GLY A 282 -4.62 -5.54 -5.09
CA GLY A 282 -4.93 -6.94 -4.81
C GLY A 282 -5.12 -7.78 -6.08
N VAL A 283 -5.75 -7.23 -7.12
CA VAL A 283 -5.85 -7.91 -8.43
C VAL A 283 -4.48 -8.07 -9.08
N ILE A 284 -3.69 -7.00 -9.16
CA ILE A 284 -2.35 -7.02 -9.76
C ILE A 284 -1.48 -8.07 -9.08
N VAL A 285 -1.46 -8.08 -7.74
CA VAL A 285 -0.66 -9.04 -6.96
C VAL A 285 -1.18 -10.46 -7.13
N SER A 286 -2.52 -10.68 -7.16
CA SER A 286 -3.11 -11.99 -7.43
C SER A 286 -2.72 -12.53 -8.79
N ARG A 287 -2.72 -11.68 -9.82
CA ARG A 287 -2.35 -12.05 -11.18
C ARG A 287 -0.84 -12.29 -11.29
N ALA A 288 -0.03 -11.44 -10.67
CA ALA A 288 1.41 -11.62 -10.58
C ALA A 288 1.76 -12.96 -9.91
N LEU A 289 1.02 -13.35 -8.87
CA LEU A 289 1.19 -14.65 -8.21
C LEU A 289 1.06 -15.82 -9.20
N LEU A 290 -0.02 -15.83 -9.98
CA LEU A 290 -0.32 -16.90 -10.93
C LEU A 290 0.67 -16.92 -12.10
N VAL A 291 0.97 -15.75 -12.69
CA VAL A 291 1.95 -15.60 -13.77
C VAL A 291 3.34 -16.03 -13.30
N GLY A 292 3.73 -15.64 -12.10
CA GLY A 292 5.02 -15.97 -11.54
C GLY A 292 5.18 -17.45 -11.23
N GLU A 293 4.15 -18.13 -10.73
CA GLU A 293 4.16 -19.58 -10.56
C GLU A 293 4.26 -20.33 -11.89
N ALA A 294 3.52 -19.88 -12.91
CA ALA A 294 3.61 -20.48 -14.25
C ALA A 294 5.04 -20.36 -14.84
N ARG A 295 5.66 -19.19 -14.71
CA ARG A 295 7.04 -18.93 -15.18
C ARG A 295 8.10 -19.72 -14.39
N LEU A 296 7.88 -19.94 -13.10
CA LEU A 296 8.77 -20.78 -12.29
C LEU A 296 8.63 -22.26 -12.66
N GLY A 297 7.41 -22.73 -12.93
CA GLY A 297 7.14 -24.10 -13.36
C GLY A 297 7.77 -24.44 -14.71
N SER A 298 7.66 -23.53 -15.70
CA SER A 298 8.25 -23.74 -17.03
C SER A 298 9.78 -23.84 -16.99
N THR A 299 10.42 -23.10 -16.09
CA THR A 299 11.90 -23.11 -15.95
C THR A 299 12.44 -24.48 -15.51
N LYS A 300 11.70 -25.22 -14.68
CA LYS A 300 12.09 -26.59 -14.26
C LYS A 300 12.02 -27.60 -15.40
N VAL A 301 10.98 -27.50 -16.23
CA VAL A 301 10.82 -28.39 -17.38
C VAL A 301 11.92 -28.13 -18.41
N THR A 302 12.30 -26.87 -18.64
CA THR A 302 13.38 -26.55 -19.57
C THR A 302 14.74 -27.03 -19.07
N SER A 303 15.05 -26.95 -17.77
CA SER A 303 16.33 -27.46 -17.25
C SER A 303 16.47 -28.97 -17.39
N GLU A 304 15.41 -29.74 -17.12
CA GLU A 304 15.43 -31.21 -17.28
C GLU A 304 15.55 -31.63 -18.75
N THR A 305 14.92 -30.89 -19.68
CA THR A 305 15.06 -31.19 -21.12
C THR A 305 16.45 -30.84 -21.66
N THR A 306 17.05 -29.76 -21.15
CA THR A 306 18.40 -29.33 -21.60
C THR A 306 19.49 -30.25 -21.04
N GLU A 307 19.32 -30.74 -19.80
CA GLU A 307 20.24 -31.70 -19.18
C GLU A 307 20.18 -33.08 -19.88
N ASN A 308 18.99 -33.52 -20.31
CA ASN A 308 18.83 -34.74 -21.10
C ASN A 308 19.32 -34.61 -22.56
N LEU A 309 19.45 -33.39 -23.09
CA LEU A 309 20.01 -33.13 -24.43
C LEU A 309 21.53 -32.91 -24.41
N ALA A 310 22.10 -32.54 -23.25
CA ALA A 310 23.55 -32.38 -23.07
C ALA A 310 24.28 -33.70 -22.73
N VAL A 311 23.54 -34.80 -22.56
CA VAL A 311 24.05 -36.15 -22.25
C VAL A 311 23.97 -37.09 -23.47
N LYS A 312 23.84 -36.55 -24.68
CA LYS A 312 23.98 -37.29 -25.94
C LYS A 312 25.08 -36.68 -26.80
#